data_AF-A0A7L2AMW9-F1
#
_entry.id   AF-A0A7L2AMW9-F1
#
_cell.length_a   1.000
_cell.length_b   1.000
_cell.length_c   1.000
_cell.angle_alpha   90.00
_cell.angle_beta   90.00
_cell.angle_gamma   90.00
#
_symmetry.space_group_name_H-M   'P 1'
#
loop_
_entity.id
_entity.type
_entity.pdbx_description
1 polymer ?
#
loop_
_entity_poly.entity_id
_entity_poly.type
_entity_poly.pdbx_seq_one_letter_code
_entity_poly.pdbx_strand_id
1 'polypeptide(L)'
;QDTDAYCVDARCYGNIGRFLNHLCDPNLVPVRVFTSHQDPRFPTITFFTRRHVEAGEELGFDYGDKFWAIKAKYFTCQCGSPKCKH
;
A
#
# COMPACT_ATOMS: atom_id res chain seq x y z
N GLN A 1 -24.12 -7.33 -7.94
CA GLN A 1 -23.77 -5.90 -8.04
C GLN A 1 -22.97 -5.60 -6.80
N ASP A 2 -21.71 -5.22 -6.95
CA ASP A 2 -20.75 -5.05 -5.85
C ASP A 2 -20.92 -3.63 -5.28
N THR A 3 -21.97 -3.42 -4.48
CA THR A 3 -22.47 -2.07 -4.15
C THR A 3 -21.89 -1.44 -2.89
N ASP A 4 -21.10 -2.16 -2.09
CA ASP A 4 -20.64 -1.66 -0.77
C ASP A 4 -19.11 -1.74 -0.57
N ALA A 5 -18.34 -1.36 -1.59
CA ALA A 5 -16.88 -1.22 -1.46
C ALA A 5 -16.49 0.19 -1.00
N TYR A 6 -15.85 0.29 0.16
CA TYR A 6 -15.31 1.55 0.70
C TYR A 6 -13.82 1.69 0.40
N CYS A 7 -13.33 2.94 0.34
CA CYS A 7 -11.91 3.24 0.20
C CYS A 7 -11.45 4.32 1.19
N VAL A 8 -10.16 4.30 1.51
CA VAL A 8 -9.50 5.37 2.26
C VAL A 8 -8.79 6.27 1.25
N ASP A 9 -9.25 7.51 1.11
CA ASP A 9 -8.61 8.52 0.26
C ASP A 9 -7.72 9.45 1.10
N ALA A 10 -6.40 9.27 0.97
CA ALA A 10 -5.40 10.05 1.69
C ALA A 10 -4.93 11.32 0.94
N ARG A 11 -5.61 11.72 -0.15
CA ARG A 11 -5.19 12.86 -0.99
C ARG A 11 -5.13 14.16 -0.19
N CYS A 12 -6.23 14.51 0.48
CA CYS A 12 -6.35 15.77 1.23
C CYS A 12 -6.12 15.58 2.73
N TYR A 13 -6.55 14.45 3.29
CA TYR A 13 -6.43 14.13 4.71
C TYR A 13 -5.82 12.75 4.88
N GLY A 14 -4.68 12.66 5.55
CA GLY A 14 -3.97 11.40 5.76
C GLY A 14 -2.79 11.58 6.70
N ASN A 15 -2.27 10.46 7.22
CA ASN A 15 -1.07 10.44 8.05
C ASN A 15 0.19 10.19 7.20
N ILE A 16 1.32 9.89 7.86
CA ILE A 16 2.60 9.58 7.21
C ILE A 16 2.51 8.45 6.17
N GLY A 17 1.57 7.51 6.32
CA GLY A 17 1.40 6.38 5.41
C GLY A 17 1.07 6.77 3.98
N ARG A 18 0.55 7.99 3.74
CA ARG A 18 0.26 8.51 2.40
C ARG A 18 1.51 8.73 1.53
N PHE A 19 2.69 8.75 2.15
CA PHE A 19 3.97 9.00 1.48
C PHE A 19 4.79 7.71 1.26
N LEU A 20 4.31 6.56 1.73
CA LEU A 20 4.95 5.27 1.47
C LEU A 20 4.86 4.96 -0.01
N ASN A 21 6.01 4.74 -0.67
CA ASN A 21 6.08 4.45 -2.09
C ASN A 21 5.76 2.97 -2.40
N HIS A 22 5.58 2.71 -3.70
CA HIS A 22 5.51 1.36 -4.20
C HIS A 22 6.89 0.70 -4.28
N LEU A 23 7.00 -0.53 -3.79
CA LEU A 23 8.13 -1.42 -4.05
C LEU A 23 7.62 -2.75 -4.62
N CYS A 24 8.24 -3.25 -5.71
CA CYS A 24 7.94 -4.57 -6.26
C CYS A 24 8.47 -5.72 -5.38
N ASP A 25 9.51 -5.47 -4.59
CA ASP A 25 9.99 -6.35 -3.51
C ASP A 25 9.83 -5.65 -2.15
N PRO A 26 8.59 -5.56 -1.63
CA PRO A 26 8.26 -4.67 -0.53
C PRO A 26 8.76 -5.18 0.82
N ASN A 27 9.09 -4.25 1.72
CA ASN A 27 9.38 -4.55 3.13
C ASN A 27 8.16 -4.40 4.04
N LEU A 28 7.08 -3.74 3.58
CA LEU A 28 5.82 -3.61 4.29
C LEU A 28 4.71 -4.49 3.69
N VAL A 29 3.80 -4.96 4.55
CA VAL A 29 2.55 -5.61 4.17
C VAL A 29 1.37 -4.92 4.85
N PRO A 30 0.29 -4.54 4.12
CA PRO A 30 -0.93 -4.02 4.71
C PRO A 30 -1.76 -5.17 5.31
N VAL A 31 -2.20 -4.99 6.56
CA VAL A 31 -3.04 -5.92 7.30
C VAL A 31 -4.32 -5.21 7.73
N ARG A 32 -5.47 -5.90 7.61
CA ARG A 32 -6.76 -5.42 8.11
C ARG A 32 -6.85 -5.68 9.61
N VAL A 33 -6.98 -4.62 10.40
CA VAL A 33 -7.08 -4.70 11.87
C VAL A 33 -8.40 -4.08 12.31
N PHE A 34 -9.03 -4.74 13.28
CA PHE A 34 -10.25 -4.29 13.94
C PHE A 34 -9.92 -4.00 15.41
N THR A 35 -10.22 -2.80 15.88
CA THR A 35 -9.87 -2.34 17.23
C THR A 35 -11.13 -2.05 18.04
N SER A 36 -11.62 -0.82 17.99
CA SER A 36 -12.80 -0.35 18.74
C SER A 36 -14.13 -0.89 18.18
N HIS A 37 -14.14 -1.36 16.94
CA HIS A 37 -15.29 -1.99 16.30
C HIS A 37 -14.86 -3.15 15.42
N GLN A 38 -15.83 -4.02 15.08
CA GLN A 38 -15.62 -5.23 14.27
C GLN A 38 -16.41 -5.23 12.95
N ASP A 39 -16.97 -4.08 12.54
CA ASP A 39 -17.64 -3.95 11.23
C ASP A 39 -16.67 -4.24 10.07
N PRO A 40 -16.86 -5.34 9.31
CA PRO A 40 -15.92 -5.77 8.26
C PRO A 40 -15.83 -4.80 7.08
N ARG A 41 -16.75 -3.84 6.97
CA ARG A 41 -16.74 -2.81 5.92
C ARG A 41 -15.68 -1.73 6.16
N PHE A 42 -15.26 -1.54 7.41
CA PHE A 42 -14.37 -0.43 7.81
C PHE A 42 -13.11 -0.89 8.55
N PRO A 43 -12.31 -1.85 8.04
CA PRO A 43 -11.07 -2.23 8.70
C PRO A 43 -10.08 -1.06 8.75
N THR A 44 -9.31 -0.97 9.83
CA THR A 44 -8.12 -0.10 9.85
C THR A 44 -7.00 -0.80 9.07
N ILE A 45 -6.41 -0.11 8.10
CA ILE A 45 -5.25 -0.63 7.36
C ILE A 45 -3.98 -0.32 8.15
N THR A 46 -3.27 -1.36 8.59
CA THR A 46 -2.03 -1.25 9.36
C THR A 46 -0.88 -1.90 8.61
N PHE A 47 0.24 -1.21 8.52
CA PHE A 47 1.45 -1.75 7.88
C PHE A 47 2.33 -2.45 8.91
N PHE A 48 2.76 -3.66 8.58
CA PHE A 48 3.76 -4.40 9.34
C PHE A 48 4.96 -4.70 8.46
N THR A 49 6.14 -4.78 9.06
CA THR A 49 7.33 -5.24 8.35
C THR A 49 7.25 -6.76 8.14
N ARG A 50 7.62 -7.22 6.94
CA ARG A 50 7.64 -8.66 6.61
C ARG A 50 9.04 -9.29 6.65
N ARG A 51 10.05 -8.48 6.91
CA ARG A 51 11.46 -8.84 7.11
C ARG A 51 12.12 -7.77 7.99
N HIS A 52 13.36 -8.02 8.40
CA HIS A 52 14.19 -6.97 9.00
C HIS A 52 14.37 -5.80 8.02
N VAL A 53 14.33 -4.57 8.54
CA VAL A 53 14.50 -3.32 7.79
C VAL A 53 15.66 -2.58 8.42
N GLU A 54 16.70 -2.31 7.62
CA GLU A 54 17.89 -1.62 8.10
C GLU A 54 17.62 -0.12 8.29
N ALA A 55 18.42 0.53 9.15
CA ALA A 55 18.34 1.97 9.32
C ALA A 55 18.67 2.69 8.00
N GLY A 56 17.79 3.60 7.59
CA GLY A 56 17.90 4.34 6.32
C GLY A 56 17.32 3.63 5.10
N GLU A 57 16.82 2.39 5.25
CA GLU A 57 16.10 1.71 4.18
C GLU A 57 14.73 2.35 3.93
N GLU A 58 14.39 2.61 2.67
CA GLU A 58 13.08 3.15 2.30
C GLU A 58 11.96 2.13 2.59
N LEU A 59 10.89 2.59 3.23
CA LEU A 59 9.70 1.79 3.47
C LEU A 59 8.76 1.84 2.27
N GLY A 60 8.27 0.67 1.83
CA GLY A 60 7.30 0.60 0.75
C GLY A 60 6.55 -0.72 0.69
N PHE A 61 5.39 -0.68 0.00
CA PHE A 61 4.47 -1.81 -0.13
C PHE A 61 4.04 -2.02 -1.59
N ASP A 62 3.45 -3.18 -1.88
CA ASP A 62 2.88 -3.43 -3.20
C ASP A 62 1.53 -2.69 -3.33
N TYR A 63 1.43 -1.74 -4.27
CA TYR A 63 0.19 -1.00 -4.53
C TYR A 63 -0.87 -1.87 -5.23
N GLY A 64 -0.45 -3.00 -5.81
CA GLY A 64 -1.30 -3.95 -6.50
C GLY A 64 -1.62 -3.55 -7.94
N ASP A 65 -2.07 -4.55 -8.70
CA ASP A 65 -2.25 -4.44 -10.16
C ASP A 65 -3.32 -3.41 -10.55
N LYS A 66 -4.33 -3.16 -9.68
CA LYS A 66 -5.37 -2.14 -9.94
C LYS A 66 -4.78 -0.74 -10.08
N PHE A 67 -3.76 -0.41 -9.28
CA PHE A 67 -3.06 0.87 -9.40
C PHE A 67 -2.29 0.93 -10.73
N TRP A 68 -1.50 -0.11 -11.01
CA TRP A 68 -0.62 -0.15 -12.18
C TRP A 68 -1.37 -0.27 -13.50
N ALA A 69 -2.51 -0.95 -13.55
CA ALA A 69 -3.39 -0.99 -14.72
C ALA A 69 -3.84 0.40 -15.19
N ILE A 70 -3.93 1.37 -14.26
CA ILE A 70 -4.31 2.76 -14.56
C ILE A 70 -3.09 3.66 -14.73
N LYS A 71 -2.03 3.45 -13.94
CA LYS A 71 -0.89 4.37 -13.87
C LYS A 71 0.25 4.05 -14.83
N ALA A 72 0.40 2.80 -15.27
CA ALA A 72 1.45 2.38 -16.18
C ALA A 72 1.44 3.13 -17.53
N LYS A 73 0.29 3.67 -17.95
CA LYS A 73 0.18 4.53 -19.15
C LYS A 73 0.77 5.93 -18.97
N TYR A 74 1.08 6.35 -17.75
CA TYR A 74 1.58 7.70 -17.43
C TYR A 74 3.03 7.68 -16.93
N PHE A 75 3.43 6.65 -16.19
CA PHE A 75 4.79 6.47 -15.70
C PHE A 75 5.04 4.98 -15.36
N THR A 76 6.31 4.58 -15.30
CA THR A 76 6.76 3.23 -14.94
C THR A 76 7.27 3.17 -13.50
N CYS A 77 7.37 1.97 -12.93
CA CYS A 77 7.96 1.81 -11.61
C CYS A 77 9.46 2.13 -11.60
N GLN A 78 9.90 2.77 -10.52
CA GLN A 78 11.29 3.18 -10.30
C GLN A 78 11.85 2.59 -8.98
N CYS A 79 11.31 1.46 -8.51
CA CYS A 79 11.71 0.87 -7.23
C CYS A 79 13.13 0.30 -7.21
N GLY A 80 13.81 0.21 -8.36
CA GLY A 80 15.19 -0.28 -8.47
C GLY A 80 15.39 -1.78 -8.20
N SER A 81 14.34 -2.53 -7.85
CA SER A 81 14.46 -3.96 -7.58
C SER A 81 14.76 -4.75 -8.86
N PRO A 82 15.67 -5.76 -8.83
CA PRO A 82 15.86 -6.68 -9.95
C PRO A 82 14.62 -7.54 -10.25
N LYS A 83 13.64 -7.58 -9.33
CA LYS A 83 12.34 -8.24 -9.49
C LYS A 83 11.22 -7.25 -9.87
N CYS A 84 11.55 -6.08 -10.41
CA CYS A 84 10.55 -5.09 -10.82
C CYS A 84 9.59 -5.69 -11.86
N LYS A 85 8.28 -5.47 -11.68
CA LYS A 85 7.20 -6.00 -12.54
C LYS A 85 6.32 -4.92 -13.18
N HIS A 86 6.67 -3.64 -12.99
CA HIS A 86 5.91 -2.47 -13.45
C HIS A 86 6.83 -1.36 -13.97
#